data_AF-A0A934TJS0-F1
#
_entry.id   AF-A0A934TJS0-F1
#
_cell.length_a   1.000
_cell.length_b   1.000
_cell.length_c   1.000
_cell.angle_alpha   90.00
_cell.angle_beta   90.00
_cell.angle_gamma   90.00
#
_symmetry.space_group_name_H-M   'P 1'
#
loop_
_entity.id
_entity.type
_entity.pdbx_description
1 polymer ?
#
loop_
_entity_poly.entity_id
_entity_poly.type
_entity_poly.pdbx_seq_one_letter_code
_entity_poly.pdbx_strand_id
1 'polypeptide(L)'
;GGGGHAGDRPPDGAAADLHAAIAGLEADLAALTAAREAEAEALAQLRAEREALSTRIDEFRQAETAALVRLADLQEEQARTEAQIAASLATAPDPAALEAARAEMAALEADIAQLQQTAQALRPDIDALRAEAEDARARQVRDLDQAHAAQATLAALAQDTAAARATLDGLRTEAADLAAQAQDLAQVVAQRAGVQADLEDLTARRDTADRALRRAEARHDALLAEMETLRAAIAEGEAAGAAMARREAQQAEQEATLAALQARIADEDTRLADLRTRRADLEAQVATLRTTLSTLQDSVTTIRAEQAAGLTDLRAEMSEALAALSEASREAAARRAATAEMVTQAEALTGQIAAAQDDLAELEHRRTALAAEVAQLERDRAGLHPPVAGRRPDPQAAAGTAAAPTPRPPAVVAEALRAAPGLPAEDTDALRRLTAALIGGACVTDALRDSIGTINRQTLVALVRVLGPC
;
A
#
# COMPACT_ATOMS: atom_id res chain seq x y z
N GLY A 1 -21.84 -14.40 71.64
CA GLY A 1 -22.38 -14.20 73.01
C GLY A 1 -23.65 -14.98 73.09
N GLY A 2 -23.64 -16.07 73.83
CA GLY A 2 -24.84 -16.88 74.10
C GLY A 2 -25.73 -16.21 75.14
N GLY A 3 -27.02 -16.56 75.13
CA GLY A 3 -27.95 -16.10 76.15
C GLY A 3 -29.40 -16.44 75.85
N GLY A 4 -29.75 -17.72 76.04
CA GLY A 4 -31.05 -18.15 76.54
C GLY A 4 -32.28 -17.85 75.70
N HIS A 5 -32.59 -18.73 74.73
CA HIS A 5 -33.98 -18.95 74.33
C HIS A 5 -34.75 -19.51 75.53
N ALA A 6 -35.58 -18.66 76.14
CA ALA A 6 -36.64 -19.06 77.02
C ALA A 6 -37.61 -19.92 76.21
N GLY A 7 -37.52 -21.24 76.39
CA GLY A 7 -38.54 -22.17 75.94
C GLY A 7 -39.82 -21.87 76.70
N ASP A 8 -40.73 -21.21 76.01
CA ASP A 8 -42.10 -20.98 76.41
C ASP A 8 -42.75 -22.36 76.61
N ARG A 9 -42.78 -22.81 77.87
CA ARG A 9 -43.51 -24.02 78.24
C ARG A 9 -44.99 -23.72 78.01
N PRO A 10 -45.73 -24.60 77.31
CA PRO A 10 -47.17 -24.44 77.21
C PRO A 10 -47.77 -24.46 78.63
N PRO A 11 -48.91 -23.78 78.84
CA PRO A 11 -49.51 -23.65 80.16
C PRO A 11 -50.13 -25.00 80.59
N ASP A 12 -49.29 -25.91 81.10
CA ASP A 12 -49.71 -27.15 81.77
C ASP A 12 -50.69 -26.89 82.93
N GLY A 13 -50.74 -25.65 83.44
CA GLY A 13 -51.72 -25.20 84.43
C GLY A 13 -53.16 -25.32 83.98
N ALA A 14 -53.49 -24.98 82.72
CA ALA A 14 -54.88 -25.02 82.26
C ALA A 14 -55.42 -26.45 82.12
N ALA A 15 -54.56 -27.40 81.73
CA ALA A 15 -54.91 -28.82 81.68
C ALA A 15 -55.04 -29.41 83.10
N ALA A 16 -54.17 -29.01 84.03
CA ALA A 16 -54.23 -29.43 85.42
C ALA A 16 -55.49 -28.89 86.14
N ASP A 17 -55.84 -27.61 85.91
CA ASP A 17 -57.02 -26.97 86.48
C ASP A 17 -58.31 -27.62 85.95
N LEU A 18 -58.35 -28.00 84.67
CA LEU A 18 -59.50 -28.71 84.10
C LEU A 18 -59.66 -30.12 84.68
N HIS A 19 -58.57 -30.85 84.88
CA HIS A 19 -58.62 -32.18 85.50
C HIS A 19 -59.05 -32.09 86.97
N ALA A 20 -58.59 -31.08 87.70
CA ALA A 20 -59.03 -30.83 89.07
C ALA A 20 -60.54 -30.50 89.14
N ALA A 21 -61.05 -29.72 88.18
CA ALA A 21 -62.48 -29.41 88.10
C ALA A 21 -63.33 -30.65 87.74
N ILE A 22 -62.87 -31.50 86.82
CA ILE A 22 -63.56 -32.75 86.48
C ILE A 22 -63.59 -33.69 87.70
N ALA A 23 -62.46 -33.85 88.40
CA ALA A 23 -62.39 -34.68 89.61
C ALA A 23 -63.31 -34.15 90.73
N GLY A 24 -63.43 -32.83 90.88
CA GLY A 24 -64.37 -32.20 91.80
C GLY A 24 -65.83 -32.50 91.46
N LEU A 25 -66.21 -32.35 90.18
CA LEU A 25 -67.57 -32.66 89.71
C LEU A 25 -67.91 -34.15 89.85
N GLU A 26 -66.95 -35.06 89.64
CA GLU A 26 -67.14 -36.50 89.86
C GLU A 26 -67.39 -36.82 91.35
N ALA A 27 -66.66 -36.17 92.26
CA ALA A 27 -66.87 -36.32 93.69
C ALA A 27 -68.25 -35.79 94.14
N ASP A 28 -68.67 -34.64 93.61
CA ASP A 28 -69.99 -34.07 93.91
C ASP A 28 -71.12 -34.97 93.39
N LEU A 29 -70.97 -35.56 92.21
CA LEU A 29 -71.95 -36.47 91.62
C LEU A 29 -72.09 -37.74 92.46
N ALA A 30 -70.96 -38.31 92.94
CA ALA A 30 -70.95 -39.45 93.85
C ALA A 30 -71.62 -39.14 95.20
N ALA A 31 -71.38 -37.95 95.78
CA ALA A 31 -72.02 -37.52 97.01
C ALA A 31 -73.54 -37.36 96.85
N LEU A 32 -74.00 -36.79 95.72
CA LEU A 32 -75.42 -36.64 95.42
C LEU A 32 -76.11 -37.98 95.15
N THR A 33 -75.41 -38.97 94.57
CA THR A 33 -75.96 -40.32 94.41
C THR A 33 -76.15 -41.01 95.75
N ALA A 34 -75.14 -40.96 96.63
CA ALA A 34 -75.23 -41.52 97.97
C ALA A 34 -76.33 -40.84 98.81
N ALA A 35 -76.49 -39.51 98.70
CA ALA A 35 -77.56 -38.79 99.37
C ALA A 35 -78.96 -39.24 98.89
N ARG A 36 -79.13 -39.45 97.58
CA ARG A 36 -80.39 -39.95 97.00
C ARG A 36 -80.73 -41.37 97.45
N GLU A 37 -79.72 -42.25 97.55
CA GLU A 37 -79.92 -43.61 98.07
C GLU A 37 -80.35 -43.59 99.54
N ALA A 38 -79.70 -42.77 100.37
CA ALA A 38 -80.08 -42.60 101.77
C ALA A 38 -81.51 -42.03 101.93
N GLU A 39 -81.89 -41.06 101.11
CA GLU A 39 -83.26 -40.49 101.11
C GLU A 39 -84.30 -41.52 100.64
N ALA A 40 -83.96 -42.36 99.65
CA ALA A 40 -84.84 -43.44 99.20
C ALA A 40 -85.06 -44.50 100.29
N GLU A 41 -84.01 -44.85 101.05
CA GLU A 41 -84.11 -45.74 102.21
C GLU A 41 -84.97 -45.13 103.33
N ALA A 42 -84.78 -43.84 103.64
CA ALA A 42 -85.59 -43.13 104.63
C ALA A 42 -87.08 -43.08 104.23
N LEU A 43 -87.38 -42.83 102.94
CA LEU A 43 -88.76 -42.87 102.42
C LEU A 43 -89.35 -44.29 102.49
N ALA A 44 -88.56 -45.34 102.27
CA ALA A 44 -89.01 -46.71 102.42
C ALA A 44 -89.35 -47.04 103.88
N GLN A 45 -88.53 -46.59 104.84
CA GLN A 45 -88.79 -46.73 106.27
C GLN A 45 -90.06 -45.99 106.70
N LEU A 46 -90.23 -44.73 106.30
CA LEU A 46 -91.44 -43.95 106.59
C LEU A 46 -92.72 -44.59 106.01
N ARG A 47 -92.64 -45.21 104.83
CA ARG A 47 -93.77 -45.96 104.26
C ARG A 47 -94.11 -47.20 105.08
N ALA A 48 -93.09 -47.95 105.52
CA ALA A 48 -93.27 -49.11 106.38
C ALA A 48 -93.88 -48.73 107.74
N GLU A 49 -93.42 -47.63 108.35
CA GLU A 49 -94.00 -47.08 109.58
C GLU A 49 -95.47 -46.67 109.38
N ARG A 50 -95.78 -45.98 108.28
CA ARG A 50 -97.17 -45.60 107.94
C ARG A 50 -98.07 -46.82 107.78
N GLU A 51 -97.58 -47.87 107.13
CA GLU A 51 -98.32 -49.11 106.94
C GLU A 51 -98.56 -49.80 108.28
N ALA A 52 -97.53 -49.90 109.14
CA ALA A 52 -97.66 -50.44 110.49
C ALA A 52 -98.64 -49.66 111.36
N LEU A 53 -98.61 -48.31 111.32
CA LEU A 53 -99.59 -47.47 112.03
C LEU A 53 -101.01 -47.67 111.48
N SER A 54 -101.18 -47.80 110.16
CA SER A 54 -102.47 -48.09 109.55
C SER A 54 -103.03 -49.43 110.04
N THR A 55 -102.21 -50.47 110.02
CA THR A 55 -102.60 -51.80 110.52
C THR A 55 -103.01 -51.71 111.99
N ARG A 56 -102.25 -51.00 112.82
CA ARG A 56 -102.55 -50.84 114.24
C ARG A 56 -103.85 -50.06 114.49
N ILE A 57 -104.13 -49.01 113.70
CA ILE A 57 -105.43 -48.30 113.74
C ILE A 57 -106.58 -49.24 113.38
N ASP A 58 -106.41 -50.10 112.37
CA ASP A 58 -107.45 -51.03 111.95
C ASP A 58 -107.67 -52.15 112.98
N GLU A 59 -106.62 -52.65 113.62
CA GLU A 59 -106.71 -53.56 114.78
C GLU A 59 -107.46 -52.92 115.94
N PHE A 60 -107.15 -51.67 116.30
CA PHE A 60 -107.86 -50.95 117.34
C PHE A 60 -109.34 -50.72 117.00
N ARG A 61 -109.67 -50.41 115.75
CA ARG A 61 -111.06 -50.30 115.29
C ARG A 61 -111.81 -51.63 115.37
N GLN A 62 -111.14 -52.73 115.02
CA GLN A 62 -111.73 -54.06 115.16
C GLN A 62 -111.98 -54.41 116.63
N ALA A 63 -111.02 -54.11 117.52
CA ALA A 63 -111.19 -54.26 118.96
C ALA A 63 -112.32 -53.37 119.52
N GLU A 64 -112.41 -52.11 119.11
CA GLU A 64 -113.52 -51.21 119.47
C GLU A 64 -114.86 -51.77 119.00
N THR A 65 -114.93 -52.24 117.75
CA THR A 65 -116.15 -52.84 117.19
C THR A 65 -116.54 -54.11 117.94
N ALA A 66 -115.59 -54.99 118.23
CA ALA A 66 -115.82 -56.22 119.00
C ALA A 66 -116.26 -55.92 120.44
N ALA A 67 -115.68 -54.91 121.08
CA ALA A 67 -116.09 -54.45 122.41
C ALA A 67 -117.52 -53.89 122.42
N LEU A 68 -117.89 -53.11 121.39
CA LEU A 68 -119.25 -52.58 121.22
C LEU A 68 -120.28 -53.69 120.95
N VAL A 69 -119.94 -54.70 120.15
CA VAL A 69 -120.82 -55.87 119.94
C VAL A 69 -121.00 -56.64 121.24
N ARG A 70 -119.91 -56.93 121.97
CA ARG A 70 -119.98 -57.62 123.26
C ARG A 70 -120.78 -56.82 124.30
N LEU A 71 -120.67 -55.50 124.29
CA LEU A 71 -121.48 -54.62 125.12
C LEU A 71 -122.97 -54.78 124.81
N ALA A 72 -123.34 -54.84 123.53
CA ALA A 72 -124.72 -55.06 123.10
C ALA A 72 -125.23 -56.45 123.52
N ASP A 73 -124.41 -57.49 123.39
CA ASP A 73 -124.74 -58.85 123.83
C ASP A 73 -124.98 -58.91 125.35
N LEU A 74 -124.09 -58.31 126.16
CA LEU A 74 -124.21 -58.25 127.62
C LEU A 74 -125.44 -57.46 128.07
N GLN A 75 -125.81 -56.40 127.34
CA GLN A 75 -127.07 -55.66 127.59
C GLN A 75 -128.30 -56.51 127.29
N GLU A 76 -128.26 -57.35 126.25
CA GLU A 76 -129.33 -58.30 125.96
C GLU A 76 -129.42 -59.40 127.02
N GLU A 77 -128.27 -59.92 127.48
CA GLU A 77 -128.20 -60.86 128.60
C GLU A 77 -128.74 -60.25 129.90
N GLN A 78 -128.37 -59.00 130.22
CA GLN A 78 -128.90 -58.26 131.35
C GLN A 78 -130.42 -58.19 131.28
N ALA A 79 -130.99 -57.79 130.15
CA ALA A 79 -132.43 -57.70 129.95
C ALA A 79 -133.13 -59.07 130.11
N ARG A 80 -132.49 -60.17 129.67
CA ARG A 80 -132.99 -61.54 129.87
C ARG A 80 -132.95 -61.95 131.35
N THR A 81 -131.87 -61.66 132.07
CA THR A 81 -131.76 -61.94 133.50
C THR A 81 -132.75 -61.12 134.32
N GLU A 82 -132.95 -59.83 134.00
CA GLU A 82 -133.99 -58.99 134.61
C GLU A 82 -135.39 -59.61 134.42
N ALA A 83 -135.69 -60.10 133.21
CA ALA A 83 -136.95 -60.79 132.93
C ALA A 83 -137.09 -62.12 133.71
N GLN A 84 -136.01 -62.89 133.87
CA GLN A 84 -136.01 -64.12 134.67
C GLN A 84 -136.17 -63.85 136.18
N ILE A 85 -135.53 -62.79 136.71
CA ILE A 85 -135.71 -62.32 138.08
C ILE A 85 -137.17 -61.90 138.30
N ALA A 86 -137.74 -61.13 137.38
CA ALA A 86 -139.15 -60.72 137.44
C ALA A 86 -140.10 -61.93 137.42
N ALA A 87 -139.80 -62.97 136.63
CA ALA A 87 -140.60 -64.19 136.56
C ALA A 87 -140.50 -65.06 137.84
N SER A 88 -139.29 -65.19 138.40
CA SER A 88 -139.06 -65.95 139.65
C SER A 88 -139.68 -65.28 140.87
N LEU A 89 -139.68 -63.94 140.94
CA LEU A 89 -140.42 -63.17 141.95
C LEU A 89 -141.94 -63.43 141.95
N ALA A 90 -142.50 -63.87 140.81
CA ALA A 90 -143.94 -64.14 140.68
C ALA A 90 -144.37 -65.56 141.11
N THR A 91 -143.45 -66.52 141.28
CA THR A 91 -143.77 -67.97 141.39
C THR A 91 -143.44 -68.63 142.75
N ALA A 92 -143.32 -67.81 143.81
CA ALA A 92 -142.87 -68.14 145.18
C ALA A 92 -141.33 -68.04 145.32
N PRO A 93 -140.85 -67.25 146.29
CA PRO A 93 -139.44 -66.85 146.34
C PRO A 93 -138.56 -68.00 146.84
N ASP A 94 -137.74 -68.56 145.95
CA ASP A 94 -136.51 -69.24 146.36
C ASP A 94 -135.40 -68.17 146.52
N PRO A 95 -135.02 -67.82 147.75
CA PRO A 95 -134.06 -66.74 148.00
C PRO A 95 -132.67 -67.02 147.42
N ALA A 96 -132.31 -68.28 147.17
CA ALA A 96 -131.00 -68.62 146.59
C ALA A 96 -130.89 -68.25 145.10
N ALA A 97 -131.97 -68.44 144.32
CA ALA A 97 -131.99 -68.12 142.89
C ALA A 97 -131.98 -66.59 142.64
N LEU A 98 -132.63 -65.82 143.52
CA LEU A 98 -132.65 -64.37 143.46
C LEU A 98 -131.29 -63.74 143.78
N GLU A 99 -130.55 -64.29 144.74
CA GLU A 99 -129.18 -63.83 145.04
C GLU A 99 -128.20 -64.18 143.91
N ALA A 100 -128.33 -65.35 143.29
CA ALA A 100 -127.51 -65.73 142.14
C ALA A 100 -127.74 -64.80 140.93
N ALA A 101 -129.00 -64.51 140.59
CA ALA A 101 -129.31 -63.64 139.47
C ALA A 101 -128.92 -62.16 139.72
N ARG A 102 -128.98 -61.69 140.97
CA ARG A 102 -128.43 -60.38 141.36
C ARG A 102 -126.91 -60.33 141.24
N ALA A 103 -126.23 -61.42 141.60
CA ALA A 103 -124.78 -61.52 141.43
C ALA A 103 -124.39 -61.52 139.94
N GLU A 104 -125.16 -62.19 139.08
CA GLU A 104 -124.97 -62.16 137.62
C GLU A 104 -125.21 -60.77 137.03
N MET A 105 -126.28 -60.06 137.43
CA MET A 105 -126.50 -58.68 137.01
C MET A 105 -125.38 -57.74 137.46
N ALA A 106 -124.92 -57.86 138.71
CA ALA A 106 -123.80 -57.07 139.21
C ALA A 106 -122.51 -57.36 138.43
N ALA A 107 -122.30 -58.60 137.98
CA ALA A 107 -121.18 -58.96 137.11
C ALA A 107 -121.31 -58.37 135.70
N LEU A 108 -122.51 -58.43 135.10
CA LEU A 108 -122.79 -57.84 133.78
C LEU A 108 -122.65 -56.30 133.79
N GLU A 109 -123.15 -55.63 134.83
CA GLU A 109 -122.97 -54.19 135.01
C GLU A 109 -121.50 -53.82 135.17
N ALA A 110 -120.72 -54.64 135.89
CA ALA A 110 -119.28 -54.45 136.02
C ALA A 110 -118.57 -54.61 134.67
N ASP A 111 -118.93 -55.63 133.88
CA ASP A 111 -118.36 -55.88 132.55
C ASP A 111 -118.73 -54.75 131.55
N ILE A 112 -119.98 -54.27 131.58
CA ILE A 112 -120.46 -53.14 130.77
C ILE A 112 -119.69 -51.86 131.13
N ALA A 113 -119.52 -51.58 132.42
CA ALA A 113 -118.76 -50.42 132.88
C ALA A 113 -117.28 -50.53 132.46
N GLN A 114 -116.70 -51.74 132.54
CA GLN A 114 -115.33 -52.01 132.13
C GLN A 114 -115.14 -51.81 130.62
N LEU A 115 -116.05 -52.30 129.78
CA LEU A 115 -116.00 -52.12 128.31
C LEU A 115 -116.18 -50.66 127.90
N GLN A 116 -117.10 -49.93 128.53
CA GLN A 116 -117.25 -48.50 128.31
C GLN A 116 -115.99 -47.73 128.71
N GLN A 117 -115.37 -48.10 129.83
CA GLN A 117 -114.10 -47.53 130.25
C GLN A 117 -112.97 -47.84 129.26
N THR A 118 -112.93 -49.06 128.69
CA THR A 118 -111.92 -49.41 127.67
C THR A 118 -112.14 -48.66 126.37
N ALA A 119 -113.39 -48.52 125.90
CA ALA A 119 -113.70 -47.73 124.70
C ALA A 119 -113.37 -46.24 124.90
N GLN A 120 -113.65 -45.68 126.07
CA GLN A 120 -113.26 -44.31 126.41
C GLN A 120 -111.75 -44.13 126.51
N ALA A 121 -111.01 -45.15 126.98
CA ALA A 121 -109.55 -45.14 127.03
C ALA A 121 -108.89 -45.28 125.64
N LEU A 122 -109.49 -46.04 124.71
CA LEU A 122 -108.97 -46.23 123.36
C LEU A 122 -109.19 -45.02 122.44
N ARG A 123 -110.24 -44.22 122.70
CA ARG A 123 -110.56 -43.01 121.92
C ARG A 123 -109.38 -42.03 121.78
N PRO A 124 -108.71 -41.58 122.86
CA PRO A 124 -107.57 -40.68 122.75
C PRO A 124 -106.38 -41.32 122.01
N ASP A 125 -106.17 -42.64 122.14
CA ASP A 125 -105.10 -43.35 121.43
C ASP A 125 -105.33 -43.37 119.91
N ILE A 126 -106.59 -43.58 119.46
CA ILE A 126 -106.96 -43.51 118.05
C ILE A 126 -106.76 -42.10 117.49
N ASP A 127 -107.14 -41.07 118.25
CA ASP A 127 -106.97 -39.67 117.83
C ASP A 127 -105.47 -39.28 117.78
N ALA A 128 -104.66 -39.78 118.71
CA ALA A 128 -103.20 -39.59 118.70
C ALA A 128 -102.55 -40.26 117.48
N LEU A 129 -102.89 -41.51 117.16
CA LEU A 129 -102.38 -42.23 115.99
C LEU A 129 -102.78 -41.54 114.67
N ARG A 130 -103.97 -40.93 114.61
CA ARG A 130 -104.38 -40.13 113.44
C ARG A 130 -103.53 -38.88 113.29
N ALA A 131 -103.27 -38.16 114.38
CA ALA A 131 -102.39 -37.00 114.35
C ALA A 131 -100.96 -37.38 113.92
N GLU A 132 -100.42 -38.48 114.44
CA GLU A 132 -99.11 -39.01 114.02
C GLU A 132 -99.07 -39.38 112.53
N ALA A 133 -100.14 -39.99 112.01
CA ALA A 133 -100.27 -40.33 110.59
C ALA A 133 -100.37 -39.08 109.69
N GLU A 134 -101.05 -38.03 110.14
CA GLU A 134 -101.11 -36.74 109.43
C GLU A 134 -99.74 -36.05 109.42
N ASP A 135 -99.04 -36.03 110.56
CA ASP A 135 -97.68 -35.49 110.65
C ASP A 135 -96.69 -36.26 109.77
N ALA A 136 -96.78 -37.60 109.74
CA ALA A 136 -95.96 -38.44 108.88
C ALA A 136 -96.20 -38.16 107.39
N ARG A 137 -97.47 -37.96 106.99
CA ARG A 137 -97.82 -37.54 105.62
C ARG A 137 -97.28 -36.16 105.30
N ALA A 138 -97.39 -35.21 106.22
CA ALA A 138 -96.85 -33.86 106.03
C ALA A 138 -95.32 -33.88 105.87
N ARG A 139 -94.60 -34.72 106.63
CA ARG A 139 -93.16 -34.96 106.44
C ARG A 139 -92.87 -35.55 105.06
N GLN A 140 -93.57 -36.61 104.68
CA GLN A 140 -93.41 -37.25 103.37
C GLN A 140 -93.60 -36.27 102.20
N VAL A 141 -94.58 -35.37 102.28
CA VAL A 141 -94.80 -34.34 101.25
C VAL A 141 -93.62 -33.37 101.18
N ARG A 142 -93.11 -32.88 102.32
CA ARG A 142 -91.94 -31.99 102.34
C ARG A 142 -90.69 -32.65 101.77
N ASP A 143 -90.45 -33.92 102.08
CA ASP A 143 -89.30 -34.67 101.57
C ASP A 143 -89.40 -34.84 100.05
N LEU A 144 -90.60 -35.16 99.53
CA LEU A 144 -90.83 -35.22 98.08
C LEU A 144 -90.62 -33.87 97.39
N ASP A 145 -91.08 -32.77 98.00
CA ASP A 145 -90.84 -31.43 97.47
C ASP A 145 -89.34 -31.08 97.47
N GLN A 146 -88.60 -31.46 98.52
CA GLN A 146 -87.15 -31.30 98.59
C GLN A 146 -86.43 -32.13 97.53
N ALA A 147 -86.81 -33.39 97.34
CA ALA A 147 -86.27 -34.27 96.30
C ALA A 147 -86.52 -33.71 94.89
N HIS A 148 -87.71 -33.17 94.63
CA HIS A 148 -88.03 -32.52 93.36
C HIS A 148 -87.20 -31.24 93.14
N ALA A 149 -87.00 -30.42 94.18
CA ALA A 149 -86.13 -29.26 94.12
C ALA A 149 -84.67 -29.66 93.83
N ALA A 150 -84.16 -30.70 94.49
CA ALA A 150 -82.82 -31.25 94.24
C ALA A 150 -82.66 -31.83 92.83
N GLN A 151 -83.71 -32.45 92.29
CA GLN A 151 -83.72 -32.94 90.92
C GLN A 151 -83.67 -31.77 89.91
N ALA A 152 -84.35 -30.67 90.19
CA ALA A 152 -84.29 -29.47 89.35
C ALA A 152 -82.91 -28.82 89.37
N THR A 153 -82.24 -28.74 90.52
CA THR A 153 -80.87 -28.21 90.61
C THR A 153 -79.86 -29.10 89.89
N LEU A 154 -79.99 -30.43 90.02
CA LEU A 154 -79.18 -31.40 89.26
C LEU A 154 -79.36 -31.24 87.75
N ALA A 155 -80.59 -31.03 87.28
CA ALA A 155 -80.87 -30.81 85.87
C ALA A 155 -80.23 -29.50 85.36
N ALA A 156 -80.28 -28.43 86.17
CA ALA A 156 -79.61 -27.16 85.83
C ALA A 156 -78.09 -27.32 85.77
N LEU A 157 -77.46 -27.97 86.75
CA LEU A 157 -76.01 -28.26 86.74
C LEU A 157 -75.60 -29.13 85.55
N ALA A 158 -76.42 -30.10 85.16
CA ALA A 158 -76.18 -30.92 83.98
C ALA A 158 -76.22 -30.07 82.68
N GLN A 159 -77.12 -29.09 82.60
CA GLN A 159 -77.15 -28.15 81.47
C GLN A 159 -75.92 -27.22 81.46
N ASP A 160 -75.53 -26.68 82.62
CA ASP A 160 -74.36 -25.81 82.75
C ASP A 160 -73.07 -26.56 82.40
N THR A 161 -72.91 -27.80 82.86
CA THR A 161 -71.75 -28.64 82.51
C THR A 161 -71.73 -29.01 81.03
N ALA A 162 -72.89 -29.26 80.40
CA ALA A 162 -72.98 -29.47 78.96
C ALA A 162 -72.60 -28.20 78.18
N ALA A 163 -73.06 -27.03 78.61
CA ALA A 163 -72.69 -25.75 78.02
C ALA A 163 -71.19 -25.46 78.16
N ALA A 164 -70.61 -25.67 79.35
CA ALA A 164 -69.18 -25.51 79.59
C ALA A 164 -68.33 -26.45 78.72
N ARG A 165 -68.75 -27.70 78.53
CA ARG A 165 -68.08 -28.64 77.61
C ARG A 165 -68.13 -28.15 76.16
N ALA A 166 -69.29 -27.67 75.71
CA ALA A 166 -69.41 -27.11 74.36
C ALA A 166 -68.50 -25.89 74.17
N THR A 167 -68.38 -25.00 75.17
CA THR A 167 -67.45 -23.88 75.13
C THR A 167 -65.99 -24.35 75.08
N LEU A 168 -65.61 -25.35 75.87
CA LEU A 168 -64.25 -25.91 75.85
C LEU A 168 -63.90 -26.55 74.51
N ASP A 169 -64.84 -27.27 73.90
CA ASP A 169 -64.63 -27.87 72.59
C ASP A 169 -64.52 -26.80 71.48
N GLY A 170 -65.30 -25.71 71.61
CA GLY A 170 -65.13 -24.51 70.78
C GLY A 170 -63.73 -23.89 70.91
N LEU A 171 -63.28 -23.63 72.14
CA LEU A 171 -61.95 -23.07 72.40
C LEU A 171 -60.81 -23.98 71.95
N ARG A 172 -60.97 -25.30 72.05
CA ARG A 172 -59.99 -26.28 71.53
C ARG A 172 -59.87 -26.21 70.02
N THR A 173 -61.01 -26.05 69.33
CA THR A 173 -61.05 -25.90 67.87
C THR A 173 -60.37 -24.58 67.47
N GLU A 174 -60.70 -23.48 68.14
CA GLU A 174 -60.04 -22.18 67.92
C GLU A 174 -58.53 -22.24 68.18
N ALA A 175 -58.10 -22.92 69.24
CA ALA A 175 -56.68 -23.11 69.55
C ALA A 175 -55.96 -23.94 68.47
N ALA A 176 -56.61 -24.97 67.94
CA ALA A 176 -56.07 -25.77 66.84
C ALA A 176 -55.94 -24.95 65.55
N ASP A 177 -56.95 -24.13 65.23
CA ASP A 177 -56.93 -23.24 64.07
C ASP A 177 -55.83 -22.18 64.19
N LEU A 178 -55.68 -21.57 65.37
CA LEU A 178 -54.60 -20.61 65.64
C LEU A 178 -53.22 -21.26 65.55
N ALA A 179 -53.07 -22.51 66.02
CA ALA A 179 -51.82 -23.25 65.90
C ALA A 179 -51.48 -23.53 64.43
N ALA A 180 -52.46 -23.89 63.60
CA ALA A 180 -52.27 -24.05 62.16
C ALA A 180 -51.87 -22.72 61.49
N GLN A 181 -52.55 -21.63 61.82
CA GLN A 181 -52.20 -20.29 61.32
C GLN A 181 -50.78 -19.86 61.73
N ALA A 182 -50.34 -20.20 62.95
CA ALA A 182 -48.98 -19.93 63.40
C ALA A 182 -47.93 -20.74 62.62
N GLN A 183 -48.24 -21.99 62.25
CA GLN A 183 -47.38 -22.81 61.39
C GLN A 183 -47.29 -22.23 59.97
N ASP A 184 -48.42 -21.81 59.38
CA ASP A 184 -48.45 -21.16 58.08
C ASP A 184 -47.62 -19.86 58.08
N LEU A 185 -47.76 -19.04 59.12
CA LEU A 185 -46.98 -17.82 59.26
C LEU A 185 -45.47 -18.12 59.40
N ALA A 186 -45.10 -19.14 60.18
CA ALA A 186 -43.72 -19.59 60.29
C ALA A 186 -43.15 -20.04 58.93
N GLN A 187 -43.95 -20.72 58.11
CA GLN A 187 -43.57 -21.10 56.76
C GLN A 187 -43.37 -19.87 55.85
N VAL A 188 -44.26 -18.88 55.91
CA VAL A 188 -44.12 -17.62 55.17
C VAL A 188 -42.86 -16.86 55.59
N VAL A 189 -42.54 -16.82 56.88
CA VAL A 189 -41.31 -16.20 57.39
C VAL A 189 -40.07 -16.92 56.86
N ALA A 190 -40.08 -18.26 56.84
CA ALA A 190 -38.99 -19.05 56.27
C ALA A 190 -38.84 -18.82 54.75
N GLN A 191 -39.95 -18.77 54.01
CA GLN A 191 -39.94 -18.43 52.58
C GLN A 191 -39.37 -17.04 52.32
N ARG A 192 -39.78 -16.03 53.12
CA ARG A 192 -39.25 -14.67 53.04
C ARG A 192 -37.74 -14.63 53.31
N ALA A 193 -37.25 -15.39 54.29
CA ALA A 193 -35.82 -15.49 54.56
C ALA A 193 -35.06 -16.11 53.38
N GLY A 194 -35.63 -17.13 52.73
CA GLY A 194 -35.09 -17.72 51.50
C GLY A 194 -35.00 -16.70 50.35
N VAL A 195 -36.10 -16.00 50.06
CA VAL A 195 -36.15 -14.93 49.04
C VAL A 195 -35.14 -13.81 49.35
N GLN A 196 -34.97 -13.46 50.62
CA GLN A 196 -34.00 -12.44 51.01
C GLN A 196 -32.55 -12.90 50.73
N ALA A 197 -32.21 -14.15 51.05
CA ALA A 197 -30.90 -14.71 50.72
C ALA A 197 -30.66 -14.75 49.20
N ASP A 198 -31.68 -15.11 48.41
CA ASP A 198 -31.59 -15.10 46.94
C ASP A 198 -31.36 -13.68 46.38
N LEU A 199 -32.01 -12.66 46.96
CA LEU A 199 -31.80 -11.26 46.56
C LEU A 199 -30.38 -10.77 46.89
N GLU A 200 -29.83 -11.17 48.03
CA GLU A 200 -28.45 -10.86 48.42
C GLU A 200 -27.45 -11.52 47.47
N ASP A 201 -27.66 -12.80 47.09
CA ASP A 201 -26.83 -13.50 46.11
C ASP A 201 -26.92 -12.87 44.71
N LEU A 202 -28.14 -12.55 44.23
CA LEU A 202 -28.33 -11.86 42.95
C LEU A 202 -27.66 -10.48 42.92
N THR A 203 -27.70 -9.76 44.04
CA THR A 203 -27.01 -8.47 44.18
C THR A 203 -25.49 -8.64 44.07
N ALA A 204 -24.92 -9.63 44.77
CA ALA A 204 -23.49 -9.94 44.68
C ALA A 204 -23.05 -10.38 43.27
N ARG A 205 -23.89 -11.15 42.57
CA ARG A 205 -23.66 -11.53 41.16
C ARG A 205 -23.67 -10.32 40.24
N ARG A 206 -24.64 -9.42 40.38
CA ARG A 206 -24.70 -8.17 39.61
C ARG A 206 -23.45 -7.32 39.82
N ASP A 207 -23.04 -7.08 41.06
CA ASP A 207 -21.87 -6.26 41.37
C ASP A 207 -20.56 -6.89 40.83
N THR A 208 -20.52 -8.22 40.70
CA THR A 208 -19.42 -8.93 40.05
C THR A 208 -19.43 -8.76 38.54
N ALA A 209 -20.61 -8.83 37.91
CA ALA A 209 -20.79 -8.57 36.48
C ALA A 209 -20.42 -7.12 36.11
N ASP A 210 -20.84 -6.13 36.91
CA ASP A 210 -20.51 -4.72 36.69
C ASP A 210 -18.99 -4.47 36.75
N ARG A 211 -18.29 -5.11 37.69
CA ARG A 211 -16.82 -5.06 37.75
C ARG A 211 -16.17 -5.71 36.54
N ALA A 212 -16.73 -6.79 36.01
CA ALA A 212 -16.23 -7.42 34.79
C ALA A 212 -16.47 -6.53 33.56
N LEU A 213 -17.63 -5.88 33.46
CA LEU A 213 -17.97 -4.95 32.38
C LEU A 213 -17.00 -3.76 32.36
N ARG A 214 -16.77 -3.09 33.50
CA ARG A 214 -15.81 -1.97 33.59
C ARG A 214 -14.39 -2.37 33.18
N ARG A 215 -13.96 -3.60 33.49
CA ARG A 215 -12.66 -4.12 33.04
C ARG A 215 -12.62 -4.37 31.53
N ALA A 216 -13.72 -4.82 30.94
CA ALA A 216 -13.83 -5.01 29.50
C ALA A 216 -13.81 -3.66 28.76
N GLU A 217 -14.53 -2.66 29.26
CA GLU A 217 -14.52 -1.28 28.74
C GLU A 217 -13.11 -0.68 28.79
N ALA A 218 -12.42 -0.77 29.93
CA ALA A 218 -11.04 -0.30 30.05
C ALA A 218 -10.06 -1.00 29.08
N ARG A 219 -10.27 -2.30 28.81
CA ARG A 219 -9.49 -3.04 27.79
C ARG A 219 -9.80 -2.56 26.38
N HIS A 220 -11.07 -2.28 26.10
CA HIS A 220 -11.48 -1.75 24.80
C HIS A 220 -10.83 -0.39 24.53
N ASP A 221 -10.88 0.52 25.49
CA ASP A 221 -10.25 1.84 25.39
C ASP A 221 -8.73 1.73 25.18
N ALA A 222 -8.08 0.81 25.91
CA ALA A 222 -6.65 0.55 25.75
C ALA A 222 -6.31 0.03 24.34
N LEU A 223 -7.12 -0.89 23.80
CA LEU A 223 -6.94 -1.40 22.43
C LEU A 223 -7.17 -0.31 21.37
N LEU A 224 -8.12 0.60 21.58
CA LEU A 224 -8.32 1.75 20.68
C LEU A 224 -7.08 2.67 20.68
N ALA A 225 -6.52 2.98 21.85
CA ALA A 225 -5.30 3.77 21.97
C ALA A 225 -4.09 3.05 21.32
N GLU A 226 -3.99 1.73 21.47
CA GLU A 226 -2.96 0.92 20.80
C GLU A 226 -3.13 0.96 19.27
N MET A 227 -4.37 0.85 18.76
CA MET A 227 -4.65 0.99 17.33
C MET A 227 -4.28 2.37 16.77
N GLU A 228 -4.54 3.45 17.52
CA GLU A 228 -4.12 4.80 17.14
C GLU A 228 -2.60 4.93 17.10
N THR A 229 -1.91 4.36 18.09
CA THR A 229 -0.44 4.33 18.15
C THR A 229 0.14 3.56 16.96
N LEU A 230 -0.41 2.40 16.62
CA LEU A 230 0.01 1.61 15.46
C LEU A 230 -0.25 2.34 14.14
N ARG A 231 -1.37 3.04 14.00
CA ARG A 231 -1.65 3.87 12.82
C ARG A 231 -0.63 5.00 12.66
N ALA A 232 -0.25 5.65 13.76
CA ALA A 232 0.80 6.67 13.73
C ALA A 232 2.16 6.06 13.31
N ALA A 233 2.53 4.90 13.87
CA ALA A 233 3.76 4.20 13.50
C ALA A 233 3.79 3.77 12.02
N ILE A 234 2.65 3.34 11.46
CA ILE A 234 2.53 3.03 10.02
C ILE A 234 2.74 4.30 9.19
N ALA A 235 2.10 5.41 9.54
CA ALA A 235 2.26 6.68 8.83
C ALA A 235 3.71 7.20 8.89
N GLU A 236 4.40 7.05 10.03
CA GLU A 236 5.83 7.35 10.15
C GLU A 236 6.68 6.43 9.27
N GLY A 237 6.36 5.13 9.22
CA GLY A 237 7.02 4.17 8.34
C GLY A 237 6.85 4.50 6.85
N GLU A 238 5.65 4.90 6.42
CA GLU A 238 5.37 5.34 5.05
C GLU A 238 6.14 6.63 4.71
N ALA A 239 6.19 7.59 5.63
CA ALA A 239 6.97 8.82 5.45
C ALA A 239 8.48 8.53 5.34
N ALA A 240 9.01 7.60 6.16
CA ALA A 240 10.38 7.14 6.07
C ALA A 240 10.67 6.44 4.73
N GLY A 241 9.75 5.59 4.26
CA GLY A 241 9.83 4.96 2.94
C GLY A 241 9.86 5.98 1.79
N ALA A 242 8.98 6.98 1.82
CA ALA A 242 8.98 8.06 0.84
C ALA A 242 10.27 8.89 0.87
N ALA A 243 10.85 9.12 2.06
CA ALA A 243 12.13 9.80 2.19
C ALA A 243 13.29 8.97 1.60
N MET A 244 13.29 7.64 1.77
CA MET A 244 14.27 6.75 1.14
C MET A 244 14.15 6.78 -0.39
N ALA A 245 12.94 6.67 -0.94
CA ALA A 245 12.72 6.76 -2.39
C ALA A 245 13.20 8.10 -2.98
N ARG A 246 13.02 9.21 -2.26
CA ARG A 246 13.58 10.52 -2.67
C ARG A 246 15.11 10.52 -2.67
N ARG A 247 15.75 9.89 -1.68
CA ARG A 247 17.21 9.77 -1.64
C ARG A 247 17.74 8.91 -2.79
N GLU A 248 17.08 7.80 -3.10
CA GLU A 248 17.43 6.96 -4.25
C GLU A 248 17.30 7.73 -5.56
N ALA A 249 16.22 8.51 -5.74
CA ALA A 249 16.06 9.38 -6.91
C ALA A 249 17.16 10.45 -7.00
N GLN A 250 17.51 11.10 -5.88
CA GLN A 250 18.62 12.06 -5.83
C GLN A 250 19.97 11.40 -6.18
N GLN A 251 20.21 10.19 -5.69
CA GLN A 251 21.43 9.45 -6.01
C GLN A 251 21.49 9.09 -7.49
N ALA A 252 20.38 8.63 -8.08
CA ALA A 252 20.31 8.34 -9.52
C ALA A 252 20.55 9.61 -10.36
N GLU A 253 20.04 10.77 -9.95
CA GLU A 253 20.30 12.05 -10.61
C GLU A 253 21.78 12.47 -10.50
N GLN A 254 22.40 12.26 -9.33
CA GLN A 254 23.83 12.49 -9.14
C GLN A 254 24.69 11.58 -10.02
N GLU A 255 24.37 10.29 -10.09
CA GLU A 255 25.05 9.32 -10.96
C GLU A 255 24.93 9.68 -12.45
N ALA A 256 23.73 10.09 -12.89
CA ALA A 256 23.52 10.58 -14.25
C ALA A 256 24.33 11.86 -14.54
N THR A 257 24.40 12.78 -13.59
CA THR A 257 25.21 14.01 -13.71
C THR A 257 26.70 13.68 -13.81
N LEU A 258 27.20 12.74 -12.99
CA LEU A 258 28.59 12.28 -13.05
C LEU A 258 28.90 11.63 -14.41
N ALA A 259 28.03 10.78 -14.93
CA ALA A 259 28.18 10.17 -16.25
C ALA A 259 28.23 11.23 -17.36
N ALA A 260 27.37 12.25 -17.31
CA ALA A 260 27.37 13.35 -18.27
C ALA A 260 28.66 14.18 -18.20
N LEU A 261 29.17 14.47 -16.99
CA LEU A 261 30.44 15.16 -16.80
C LEU A 261 31.62 14.33 -17.33
N GLN A 262 31.64 13.03 -17.10
CA GLN A 262 32.66 12.12 -17.66
C GLN A 262 32.65 12.13 -19.19
N ALA A 263 31.47 12.08 -19.82
CA ALA A 263 31.34 12.17 -21.27
C ALA A 263 31.87 13.51 -21.81
N ARG A 264 31.59 14.62 -21.11
CA ARG A 264 32.12 15.95 -21.48
C ARG A 264 33.63 16.04 -21.35
N ILE A 265 34.22 15.44 -20.32
CA ILE A 265 35.68 15.35 -20.17
C ILE A 265 36.29 14.59 -21.37
N ALA A 266 35.69 13.46 -21.76
CA ALA A 266 36.16 12.70 -22.92
C ALA A 266 36.08 13.49 -24.25
N ASP A 267 35.01 14.29 -24.44
CA ASP A 267 34.89 15.18 -25.61
C ASP A 267 35.98 16.27 -25.61
N GLU A 268 36.22 16.91 -24.46
CA GLU A 268 37.28 17.91 -24.33
C GLU A 268 38.69 17.32 -24.50
N ASP A 269 38.94 16.11 -24.01
CA ASP A 269 40.21 15.40 -24.25
C ASP A 269 40.42 15.12 -25.75
N THR A 270 39.36 14.76 -26.47
CA THR A 270 39.39 14.57 -27.93
C THR A 270 39.68 15.90 -28.63
N ARG A 271 39.02 17.00 -28.24
CA ARG A 271 39.31 18.35 -28.78
C ARG A 271 40.75 18.77 -28.51
N LEU A 272 41.27 18.50 -27.31
CA LEU A 272 42.67 18.79 -26.98
C LEU A 272 43.64 17.98 -27.83
N ALA A 273 43.35 16.70 -28.11
CA ALA A 273 44.15 15.88 -29.02
C ALA A 273 44.14 16.43 -30.46
N ASP A 274 42.97 16.83 -30.97
CA ASP A 274 42.82 17.46 -32.28
C ASP A 274 43.60 18.79 -32.37
N LEU A 275 43.48 19.64 -31.34
CA LEU A 275 44.22 20.90 -31.27
C LEU A 275 45.74 20.68 -31.23
N ARG A 276 46.21 19.67 -30.49
CA ARG A 276 47.64 19.28 -30.48
C ARG A 276 48.11 18.83 -31.87
N THR A 277 47.28 18.06 -32.58
CA THR A 277 47.58 17.62 -33.96
C THR A 277 47.64 18.82 -34.91
N ARG A 278 46.64 19.70 -34.89
CA ARG A 278 46.64 20.94 -35.70
C ARG A 278 47.84 21.82 -35.40
N ARG A 279 48.23 21.93 -34.14
CA ARG A 279 49.43 22.67 -33.75
C ARG A 279 50.68 22.04 -34.36
N ALA A 280 50.85 20.73 -34.30
CA ALA A 280 51.98 20.03 -34.90
C ALA A 280 52.01 20.23 -36.43
N ASP A 281 50.86 20.15 -37.11
CA ASP A 281 50.75 20.42 -38.55
C ASP A 281 51.14 21.86 -38.89
N LEU A 282 50.69 22.84 -38.11
CA LEU A 282 51.07 24.24 -38.30
C LEU A 282 52.57 24.46 -38.05
N GLU A 283 53.15 23.83 -37.03
CA GLU A 283 54.59 23.88 -36.77
C GLU A 283 55.39 23.29 -37.95
N ALA A 284 54.93 22.19 -38.55
CA ALA A 284 55.51 21.60 -39.75
C ALA A 284 55.37 22.49 -41.00
N GLN A 285 54.22 23.14 -41.18
CA GLN A 285 54.01 24.14 -42.24
C GLN A 285 54.96 25.33 -42.08
N VAL A 286 55.12 25.85 -40.86
CA VAL A 286 56.06 26.95 -40.57
C VAL A 286 57.50 26.52 -40.86
N ALA A 287 57.90 25.30 -40.48
CA ALA A 287 59.22 24.77 -40.81
C ALA A 287 59.44 24.68 -42.33
N THR A 288 58.44 24.18 -43.06
CA THR A 288 58.45 24.09 -44.53
C THR A 288 58.57 25.49 -45.15
N LEU A 289 57.75 26.45 -44.72
CA LEU A 289 57.82 27.83 -45.20
C LEU A 289 59.17 28.50 -44.90
N ARG A 290 59.81 28.19 -43.77
CA ARG A 290 61.17 28.66 -43.48
C ARG A 290 62.19 28.07 -44.44
N THR A 291 62.10 26.77 -44.75
CA THR A 291 62.99 26.14 -45.73
C THR A 291 62.81 26.69 -47.13
N THR A 292 61.56 26.87 -47.61
CA THR A 292 61.29 27.46 -48.92
C THR A 292 61.76 28.89 -49.00
N LEU A 293 61.58 29.68 -47.93
CA LEU A 293 62.08 31.04 -47.85
C LEU A 293 63.61 31.09 -47.92
N SER A 294 64.30 30.18 -47.23
CA SER A 294 65.76 30.03 -47.34
C SER A 294 66.19 29.68 -48.77
N THR A 295 65.55 28.69 -49.40
CA THR A 295 65.84 28.33 -50.80
C THR A 295 65.55 29.47 -51.76
N LEU A 296 64.48 30.24 -51.55
CA LEU A 296 64.19 31.43 -52.34
C LEU A 296 65.28 32.48 -52.14
N GLN A 297 65.71 32.73 -50.90
CA GLN A 297 66.81 33.65 -50.60
C GLN A 297 68.10 33.21 -51.32
N ASP A 298 68.46 31.93 -51.27
CA ASP A 298 69.61 31.37 -51.97
C ASP A 298 69.47 31.54 -53.49
N SER A 299 68.30 31.26 -54.05
CA SER A 299 68.02 31.46 -55.48
C SER A 299 68.16 32.93 -55.89
N VAL A 300 67.68 33.86 -55.07
CA VAL A 300 67.82 35.30 -55.31
C VAL A 300 69.28 35.72 -55.23
N THR A 301 70.06 35.20 -54.28
CA THR A 301 71.50 35.47 -54.22
C THR A 301 72.23 34.91 -55.45
N THR A 302 71.85 33.72 -55.92
CA THR A 302 72.39 33.09 -57.12
C THR A 302 72.07 33.90 -58.36
N ILE A 303 70.80 34.26 -58.57
CA ILE A 303 70.36 35.10 -59.70
C ILE A 303 71.07 36.46 -59.67
N ARG A 304 71.26 37.07 -58.50
CA ARG A 304 72.02 38.32 -58.38
C ARG A 304 73.49 38.14 -58.75
N ALA A 305 74.11 37.02 -58.38
CA ALA A 305 75.47 36.70 -58.78
C ALA A 305 75.59 36.44 -60.28
N GLU A 306 74.64 35.71 -60.88
CA GLU A 306 74.55 35.48 -62.33
C GLU A 306 74.32 36.78 -63.10
N GLN A 307 73.43 37.66 -62.63
CA GLN A 307 73.22 38.98 -63.22
C GLN A 307 74.47 39.86 -63.12
N ALA A 308 75.18 39.83 -61.99
CA ALA A 308 76.45 40.55 -61.84
C ALA A 308 77.51 40.02 -62.81
N ALA A 309 77.63 38.70 -62.95
CA ALA A 309 78.53 38.04 -63.91
C ALA A 309 78.17 38.40 -65.36
N GLY A 310 76.87 38.32 -65.73
CA GLY A 310 76.41 38.71 -67.06
C GLY A 310 76.64 40.18 -67.37
N LEU A 311 76.52 41.07 -66.38
CA LEU A 311 76.86 42.50 -66.55
C LEU A 311 78.37 42.73 -66.69
N THR A 312 79.22 41.93 -66.06
CA THR A 312 80.67 41.99 -66.28
C THR A 312 81.05 41.46 -67.65
N ASP A 313 80.44 40.37 -68.10
CA ASP A 313 80.68 39.79 -69.43
C ASP A 313 80.22 40.76 -70.52
N LEU A 314 79.01 41.32 -70.40
CA LEU A 314 78.50 42.31 -71.35
C LEU A 314 79.37 43.58 -71.40
N ARG A 315 79.94 43.99 -70.26
CA ARG A 315 80.93 45.08 -70.23
C ARG A 315 82.23 44.71 -70.94
N ALA A 316 82.71 43.48 -70.78
CA ALA A 316 83.90 42.99 -71.46
C ALA A 316 83.66 42.94 -72.97
N GLU A 317 82.54 42.36 -73.42
CA GLU A 317 82.13 42.34 -74.83
C GLU A 317 82.01 43.75 -75.41
N MET A 318 81.39 44.69 -74.68
CA MET A 318 81.27 46.08 -75.13
C MET A 318 82.63 46.78 -75.21
N SER A 319 83.57 46.48 -74.30
CA SER A 319 84.93 47.00 -74.37
C SER A 319 85.73 46.43 -75.54
N GLU A 320 85.55 45.15 -75.84
CA GLU A 320 86.18 44.47 -76.98
C GLU A 320 85.61 44.98 -78.31
N ALA A 321 84.29 45.17 -78.39
CA ALA A 321 83.63 45.78 -79.55
C ALA A 321 84.10 47.23 -79.79
N LEU A 322 84.29 48.02 -78.74
CA LEU A 322 84.84 49.38 -78.85
C LEU A 322 86.31 49.36 -79.32
N ALA A 323 87.12 48.41 -78.85
CA ALA A 323 88.48 48.24 -79.33
C ALA A 323 88.51 47.85 -80.82
N ALA A 324 87.68 46.91 -81.25
CA ALA A 324 87.55 46.50 -82.64
C ALA A 324 87.08 47.66 -83.55
N LEU A 325 86.13 48.47 -83.07
CA LEU A 325 85.68 49.67 -83.79
C LEU A 325 86.80 50.71 -83.93
N SER A 326 87.59 50.92 -82.88
CA SER A 326 88.73 51.84 -82.92
C SER A 326 89.80 51.38 -83.92
N GLU A 327 90.05 50.07 -84.02
CA GLU A 327 91.00 49.50 -84.97
C GLU A 327 90.50 49.60 -86.42
N ALA A 328 89.24 49.28 -86.66
CA ALA A 328 88.60 49.47 -87.96
C ALA A 328 88.63 50.95 -88.40
N SER A 329 88.50 51.90 -87.47
CA SER A 329 88.60 53.33 -87.77
C SER A 329 90.02 53.76 -88.18
N ARG A 330 91.06 53.14 -87.59
CA ARG A 330 92.47 53.35 -87.99
C ARG A 330 92.76 52.76 -89.36
N GLU A 331 92.29 51.54 -89.64
CA GLU A 331 92.42 50.94 -90.97
C GLU A 331 91.73 51.80 -92.05
N ALA A 332 90.53 52.31 -91.77
CA ALA A 332 89.82 53.18 -92.69
C ALA A 332 90.58 54.49 -92.96
N ALA A 333 91.21 55.07 -91.93
CA ALA A 333 92.07 56.24 -92.10
C ALA A 333 93.33 55.93 -92.92
N ALA A 334 93.97 54.79 -92.69
CA ALA A 334 95.13 54.34 -93.45
C ALA A 334 94.80 54.09 -94.93
N ARG A 335 93.66 53.45 -95.22
CA ARG A 335 93.19 53.25 -96.61
C ARG A 335 92.91 54.58 -97.32
N ARG A 336 92.31 55.55 -96.61
CA ARG A 336 92.09 56.90 -97.17
C ARG A 336 93.39 57.62 -97.51
N ALA A 337 94.40 57.51 -96.65
CA ALA A 337 95.73 58.07 -96.91
C ALA A 337 96.39 57.42 -98.15
N ALA A 338 96.33 56.09 -98.26
CA ALA A 338 96.85 55.36 -99.41
C ALA A 338 96.15 55.74 -100.72
N THR A 339 94.82 55.94 -100.72
CA THR A 339 94.11 56.43 -101.90
C THR A 339 94.48 57.86 -102.29
N ALA A 340 94.73 58.75 -101.33
CA ALA A 340 95.17 60.11 -101.62
C ALA A 340 96.57 60.11 -102.27
N GLU A 341 97.45 59.21 -101.84
CA GLU A 341 98.79 59.03 -102.42
C GLU A 341 98.75 58.40 -103.83
N MET A 342 97.81 57.49 -104.09
CA MET A 342 97.60 56.97 -105.45
C MET A 342 97.07 58.05 -106.40
N VAL A 343 96.23 58.97 -105.93
CA VAL A 343 95.73 60.09 -106.74
C VAL A 343 96.86 61.05 -107.10
N THR A 344 97.74 61.39 -106.17
CA THR A 344 98.91 62.25 -106.48
C THR A 344 99.89 61.56 -107.43
N GLN A 345 100.08 60.24 -107.33
CA GLN A 345 100.86 59.48 -108.30
C GLN A 345 100.22 59.47 -109.70
N ALA A 346 98.89 59.38 -109.79
CA ALA A 346 98.18 59.45 -111.07
C ALA A 346 98.29 60.83 -111.74
N GLU A 347 98.20 61.91 -110.96
CA GLU A 347 98.40 63.28 -111.45
C GLU A 347 99.84 63.49 -111.94
N ALA A 348 100.84 62.96 -111.22
CA ALA A 348 102.25 63.01 -111.62
C ALA A 348 102.51 62.24 -112.93
N LEU A 349 101.94 61.04 -113.08
CA LEU A 349 102.04 60.26 -114.33
C LEU A 349 101.33 60.96 -115.49
N THR A 350 100.22 61.63 -115.23
CA THR A 350 99.51 62.43 -116.25
C THR A 350 100.37 63.61 -116.72
N GLY A 351 101.09 64.28 -115.81
CA GLY A 351 102.07 65.31 -116.15
C GLY A 351 103.25 64.79 -116.98
N GLN A 352 103.73 63.57 -116.68
CA GLN A 352 104.80 62.91 -117.45
C GLN A 352 104.35 62.55 -118.87
N ILE A 353 103.09 62.14 -119.05
CA ILE A 353 102.52 61.86 -120.38
C ILE A 353 102.43 63.13 -121.22
N ALA A 354 101.99 64.25 -120.63
CA ALA A 354 101.93 65.54 -121.32
C ALA A 354 103.33 66.02 -121.76
N ALA A 355 104.33 65.90 -120.89
CA ALA A 355 105.71 66.25 -121.22
C ALA A 355 106.28 65.36 -122.35
N ALA A 356 106.00 64.06 -122.32
CA ALA A 356 106.42 63.13 -123.37
C ALA A 356 105.74 63.41 -124.72
N GLN A 357 104.52 63.95 -124.71
CA GLN A 357 103.80 64.38 -125.93
C GLN A 357 104.41 65.64 -126.54
N ASP A 358 104.84 66.60 -125.70
CA ASP A 358 105.55 67.80 -126.14
C ASP A 358 106.93 67.45 -126.74
N ASP A 359 107.68 66.56 -126.08
CA ASP A 359 108.96 66.04 -126.59
C ASP A 359 108.79 65.32 -127.94
N LEU A 360 107.69 64.58 -128.11
CA LEU A 360 107.37 63.90 -129.37
C LEU A 360 107.06 64.89 -130.49
N ALA A 361 106.29 65.94 -130.20
CA ALA A 361 106.01 67.01 -131.16
C ALA A 361 107.28 67.77 -131.56
N GLU A 362 108.20 68.00 -130.62
CA GLU A 362 109.49 68.62 -130.90
C GLU A 362 110.41 67.72 -131.75
N LEU A 363 110.43 66.41 -131.47
CA LEU A 363 111.16 65.43 -132.26
C LEU A 363 110.61 65.30 -133.69
N GLU A 364 109.29 65.36 -133.87
CA GLU A 364 108.66 65.40 -135.20
C GLU A 364 109.00 66.69 -135.96
N HIS A 365 109.11 67.81 -135.25
CA HIS A 365 109.52 69.07 -135.85
C HIS A 365 111.00 69.06 -136.26
N ARG A 366 111.88 68.46 -135.44
CA ARG A 366 113.28 68.20 -135.81
C ARG A 366 113.40 67.25 -137.00
N ARG A 367 112.56 66.22 -137.06
CA ARG A 367 112.53 65.27 -138.19
C ARG A 367 112.15 65.96 -139.50
N THR A 368 111.17 66.85 -139.47
CA THR A 368 110.76 67.61 -140.66
C THR A 368 111.82 68.63 -141.09
N ALA A 369 112.53 69.26 -140.14
CA ALA A 369 113.66 70.13 -140.43
C ALA A 369 114.85 69.37 -141.04
N LEU A 370 115.24 68.23 -140.47
CA LEU A 370 116.30 67.37 -140.99
C LEU A 370 115.96 66.77 -142.36
N ALA A 371 114.69 66.43 -142.61
CA ALA A 371 114.23 65.97 -143.92
C ALA A 371 114.37 67.05 -145.01
N ALA A 372 114.19 68.33 -144.67
CA ALA A 372 114.43 69.44 -145.60
C ALA A 372 115.93 69.65 -145.88
N GLU A 373 116.78 69.41 -144.88
CA GLU A 373 118.24 69.51 -144.99
C GLU A 373 118.83 68.37 -145.85
N VAL A 374 118.28 67.16 -145.72
CA VAL A 374 118.63 66.01 -146.59
C VAL A 374 118.21 66.26 -148.04
N ALA A 375 117.05 66.87 -148.30
CA ALA A 375 116.62 67.23 -149.66
C ALA A 375 117.49 68.33 -150.32
N GLN A 376 118.20 69.12 -149.50
CA GLN A 376 119.17 70.10 -149.98
C GLN A 376 120.48 69.41 -150.39
N LEU A 377 120.95 68.44 -149.61
CA LEU A 377 122.19 67.69 -149.87
C LEU A 377 122.07 66.65 -150.98
N GLU A 378 120.87 66.12 -151.25
CA GLU A 378 120.64 65.21 -152.37
C GLU A 378 120.63 65.90 -153.74
N ARG A 379 120.32 67.20 -153.82
CA ARG A 379 120.42 67.96 -155.08
C ARG A 379 121.87 68.22 -155.50
N ASP A 380 122.80 68.31 -154.55
CA ASP A 380 124.22 68.47 -154.85
C ASP A 380 124.90 67.15 -155.29
N ARG A 381 124.26 65.99 -155.06
CA ARG A 381 124.91 64.68 -155.25
C ARG A 381 124.48 63.94 -156.51
N ALA A 382 123.38 64.30 -157.18
CA ALA A 382 122.85 63.53 -158.31
C ALA A 382 123.38 63.95 -159.71
N GLY A 383 124.66 64.36 -159.78
CA GLY A 383 125.42 64.60 -161.02
C GLY A 383 126.18 63.36 -161.56
N LEU A 384 126.08 62.18 -160.93
CA LEU A 384 126.87 61.00 -161.33
C LEU A 384 126.06 59.69 -161.23
N HIS A 385 125.61 59.24 -162.40
CA HIS A 385 125.28 57.87 -162.84
C HIS A 385 123.87 57.23 -162.64
N PRO A 386 123.38 56.45 -163.64
CA PRO A 386 122.04 55.82 -163.77
C PRO A 386 122.07 54.28 -163.54
N PRO A 387 121.05 53.48 -163.97
CA PRO A 387 119.65 53.37 -163.56
C PRO A 387 119.34 51.94 -163.02
N VAL A 388 118.05 51.56 -162.96
CA VAL A 388 117.47 50.17 -162.97
C VAL A 388 116.72 49.71 -161.70
N ALA A 389 115.40 49.95 -161.75
CA ALA A 389 114.28 49.02 -161.63
C ALA A 389 114.25 47.88 -160.56
N GLY A 390 113.13 47.80 -159.82
CA GLY A 390 112.57 46.51 -159.39
C GLY A 390 111.63 46.48 -158.15
N ARG A 391 110.32 46.28 -158.41
CA ARG A 391 109.30 45.47 -157.68
C ARG A 391 108.92 45.71 -156.18
N ARG A 392 107.60 45.92 -155.99
CA ARG A 392 106.57 45.37 -155.03
C ARG A 392 107.02 44.38 -153.93
N PRO A 393 106.31 44.24 -152.77
CA PRO A 393 104.86 44.50 -152.50
C PRO A 393 104.60 45.32 -151.19
N ASP A 394 103.44 45.91 -150.87
CA ASP A 394 102.19 45.38 -150.25
C ASP A 394 102.35 44.16 -149.31
N PRO A 395 101.48 43.90 -148.29
CA PRO A 395 100.41 44.72 -147.70
C PRO A 395 100.21 44.52 -146.16
N GLN A 396 99.10 45.08 -145.63
CA GLN A 396 98.17 44.44 -144.68
C GLN A 396 98.58 44.23 -143.20
N ALA A 397 97.80 44.81 -142.27
CA ALA A 397 96.72 44.14 -141.50
C ALA A 397 97.28 43.49 -140.22
N ALA A 398 96.61 43.32 -139.09
CA ALA A 398 95.25 43.47 -138.61
C ALA A 398 95.39 43.60 -137.06
N ALA A 399 94.53 44.35 -136.38
CA ALA A 399 93.47 43.81 -135.51
C ALA A 399 93.91 42.98 -134.27
N GLY A 400 93.24 43.29 -133.16
CA GLY A 400 92.89 42.33 -132.11
C GLY A 400 93.61 42.56 -130.77
N THR A 401 93.01 42.31 -129.61
CA THR A 401 91.64 41.91 -129.29
C THR A 401 91.47 42.00 -127.77
N ALA A 402 90.22 42.16 -127.34
CA ALA A 402 89.74 41.93 -125.99
C ALA A 402 90.13 40.53 -125.45
N ALA A 403 90.42 40.42 -124.15
CA ALA A 403 90.57 39.13 -123.47
C ALA A 403 89.22 38.68 -122.93
N ALA A 404 88.55 37.86 -123.74
CA ALA A 404 87.39 37.05 -123.41
C ALA A 404 87.83 35.78 -122.62
N PRO A 405 86.89 34.93 -122.14
CA PRO A 405 87.20 33.83 -121.22
C PRO A 405 88.13 32.80 -121.87
N THR A 406 89.09 32.30 -121.10
CA THR A 406 90.08 31.32 -121.57
C THR A 406 89.41 29.99 -121.94
N PRO A 407 89.45 29.57 -123.21
CA PRO A 407 88.89 28.30 -123.65
C PRO A 407 89.64 27.13 -122.98
N ARG A 408 88.90 26.14 -122.48
CA ARG A 408 89.49 24.93 -121.90
C ARG A 408 89.91 23.97 -123.03
N PRO A 409 91.06 23.27 -122.93
CA PRO A 409 91.52 22.39 -123.99
C PRO A 409 90.48 21.27 -124.27
N PRO A 410 90.07 21.04 -125.52
CA PRO A 410 89.01 20.08 -125.85
C PRO A 410 89.34 18.65 -125.45
N ALA A 411 90.63 18.26 -125.44
CA ALA A 411 91.07 16.96 -124.96
C ALA A 411 90.78 16.76 -123.46
N VAL A 412 91.01 17.79 -122.63
CA VAL A 412 90.75 17.74 -121.18
C VAL A 412 89.24 17.73 -120.88
N VAL A 413 88.45 18.48 -121.65
CA VAL A 413 86.98 18.47 -121.53
C VAL A 413 86.39 17.12 -121.98
N ALA A 414 86.88 16.55 -123.09
CA ALA A 414 86.42 15.25 -123.58
C ALA A 414 86.75 14.12 -122.59
N GLU A 415 87.94 14.16 -121.97
CA GLU A 415 88.32 13.18 -120.95
C GLU A 415 87.51 13.33 -119.65
N ALA A 416 87.28 14.57 -119.21
CA ALA A 416 86.43 14.85 -118.04
C ALA A 416 84.98 14.40 -118.25
N LEU A 417 84.43 14.57 -119.46
CA LEU A 417 83.08 14.11 -119.79
C LEU A 417 83.00 12.59 -119.88
N ARG A 418 84.01 11.90 -120.42
CA ARG A 418 84.04 10.43 -120.48
C ARG A 418 84.17 9.79 -119.09
N ALA A 419 84.82 10.48 -118.16
CA ALA A 419 85.00 10.03 -116.78
C ALA A 419 83.82 10.35 -115.85
N ALA A 420 82.84 11.16 -116.28
CA ALA A 420 81.75 11.60 -115.43
C ALA A 420 80.55 10.61 -115.45
N PRO A 421 80.18 10.00 -114.31
CA PRO A 421 79.11 9.01 -114.27
C PRO A 421 77.74 9.66 -114.50
N GLY A 422 76.88 8.98 -115.26
CA GLY A 422 75.48 9.39 -115.49
C GLY A 422 75.22 10.31 -116.67
N LEU A 423 76.20 10.54 -117.55
CA LEU A 423 75.99 11.23 -118.83
C LEU A 423 75.45 10.26 -119.91
N PRO A 424 74.59 10.74 -120.83
CA PRO A 424 74.09 9.92 -121.93
C PRO A 424 75.22 9.46 -122.87
N ALA A 425 75.05 8.31 -123.53
CA ALA A 425 76.03 7.73 -124.44
C ALA A 425 76.50 8.73 -125.52
N GLU A 426 77.76 8.59 -125.95
CA GLU A 426 78.44 9.52 -126.85
C GLU A 426 77.57 9.81 -128.11
N ASP A 427 77.50 11.09 -128.52
CA ASP A 427 76.84 11.63 -129.73
C ASP A 427 75.36 12.07 -129.64
N THR A 428 74.84 12.40 -128.46
CA THR A 428 73.57 13.15 -128.33
C THR A 428 73.76 14.67 -128.49
N ASP A 429 72.76 15.36 -129.08
CA ASP A 429 72.80 16.82 -129.27
C ASP A 429 73.02 17.61 -127.98
N ALA A 430 72.48 17.13 -126.86
CA ALA A 430 72.67 17.73 -125.55
C ALA A 430 74.13 17.66 -125.09
N LEU A 431 74.81 16.51 -125.28
CA LEU A 431 76.21 16.34 -124.93
C LEU A 431 77.13 17.15 -125.85
N ARG A 432 76.79 17.27 -127.14
CA ARG A 432 77.51 18.14 -128.09
C ARG A 432 77.43 19.61 -127.68
N ARG A 433 76.25 20.08 -127.25
CA ARG A 433 76.05 21.45 -126.73
C ARG A 433 76.80 21.69 -125.42
N LEU A 434 76.76 20.73 -124.47
CA LEU A 434 77.52 20.82 -123.22
C LEU A 434 79.02 20.91 -123.47
N THR A 435 79.54 20.04 -124.36
CA THR A 435 80.95 20.01 -124.73
C THR A 435 81.39 21.33 -125.35
N ALA A 436 80.58 21.86 -126.28
CA ALA A 436 80.84 23.16 -126.90
C ALA A 436 80.84 24.31 -125.88
N ALA A 437 79.90 24.33 -124.92
CA ALA A 437 79.83 25.35 -123.89
C ALA A 437 81.03 25.32 -122.92
N LEU A 438 81.46 24.12 -122.49
CA LEU A 438 82.61 23.95 -121.59
C LEU A 438 83.95 24.26 -122.27
N ILE A 439 84.10 23.92 -123.56
CA ILE A 439 85.25 24.35 -124.37
C ILE A 439 85.25 25.88 -124.51
N GLY A 440 84.07 26.49 -124.69
CA GLY A 440 83.89 27.94 -124.75
C GLY A 440 84.13 28.71 -123.44
N GLY A 441 84.53 28.02 -122.36
CA GLY A 441 84.86 28.64 -121.07
C GLY A 441 83.65 28.92 -120.17
N ALA A 442 82.47 28.39 -120.47
CA ALA A 442 81.30 28.54 -119.62
C ALA A 442 81.47 27.82 -118.28
N CYS A 443 80.82 28.34 -117.24
CA CYS A 443 80.88 27.74 -115.92
C CYS A 443 80.17 26.38 -115.89
N VAL A 444 80.76 25.40 -115.20
CA VAL A 444 80.32 23.98 -115.24
C VAL A 444 78.87 23.81 -114.79
N THR A 445 78.44 24.57 -113.78
CA THR A 445 77.06 24.56 -113.28
C THR A 445 76.05 25.07 -114.30
N ASP A 446 76.41 26.13 -115.02
CA ASP A 446 75.50 26.80 -115.97
C ASP A 446 75.43 26.00 -117.27
N ALA A 447 76.57 25.52 -117.76
CA ALA A 447 76.63 24.67 -118.95
C ALA A 447 75.83 23.37 -118.78
N LEU A 448 75.87 22.73 -117.59
CA LEU A 448 75.07 21.53 -117.29
C LEU A 448 73.57 21.83 -117.18
N ARG A 449 73.21 22.95 -116.55
CA ARG A 449 71.81 23.36 -116.43
C ARG A 449 71.20 23.63 -117.79
N ASP A 450 71.90 24.37 -118.65
CA ASP A 450 71.36 24.82 -119.93
C ASP A 450 71.29 23.71 -120.98
N SER A 451 72.13 22.69 -120.87
CA SER A 451 72.19 21.60 -121.86
C SER A 451 71.35 20.37 -121.50
N ILE A 452 71.29 19.99 -120.23
CA ILE A 452 70.69 18.72 -119.77
C ILE A 452 69.50 18.95 -118.80
N GLY A 453 69.33 20.17 -118.27
CA GLY A 453 68.16 20.59 -117.49
C GLY A 453 68.13 20.10 -116.04
N THR A 454 68.37 18.82 -115.77
CA THR A 454 68.44 18.26 -114.42
C THR A 454 69.85 17.78 -114.10
N ILE A 455 70.46 18.39 -113.08
CA ILE A 455 71.87 18.15 -112.74
C ILE A 455 71.98 17.00 -111.74
N ASN A 456 72.58 15.89 -112.14
CA ASN A 456 72.98 14.85 -111.20
C ASN A 456 74.17 15.36 -110.37
N ARG A 457 74.00 15.42 -109.04
CA ARG A 457 74.99 15.95 -108.10
C ARG A 457 76.36 15.25 -108.20
N GLN A 458 76.38 13.95 -108.50
CA GLN A 458 77.63 13.19 -108.65
C GLN A 458 78.39 13.60 -109.91
N THR A 459 77.70 13.83 -111.02
CA THR A 459 78.28 14.33 -112.28
C THR A 459 78.85 15.73 -112.13
N LEU A 460 78.15 16.62 -111.41
CA LEU A 460 78.62 17.98 -111.14
C LEU A 460 79.91 17.98 -110.31
N VAL A 461 79.95 17.21 -109.22
CA VAL A 461 81.14 17.12 -108.35
C VAL A 461 82.33 16.52 -109.11
N ALA A 462 82.10 15.52 -109.96
CA ALA A 462 83.16 14.92 -110.79
C ALA A 462 83.74 15.95 -111.79
N LEU A 463 82.89 16.70 -112.49
CA LEU A 463 83.33 17.69 -113.48
C LEU A 463 84.02 18.91 -112.85
N VAL A 464 83.51 19.41 -111.71
CA VAL A 464 84.15 20.52 -110.98
C VAL A 464 85.50 20.11 -110.40
N ARG A 465 85.66 18.85 -109.96
CA ARG A 465 86.94 18.35 -109.45
C ARG A 465 88.01 18.28 -110.54
N VAL A 466 87.65 17.93 -111.77
CA VAL A 466 88.60 17.77 -112.89
C VAL A 466 88.86 19.08 -113.61
N LEU A 467 87.81 19.89 -113.85
CA LEU A 467 87.92 21.11 -114.64
C LEU A 467 88.09 22.38 -113.78
N GLY A 468 88.06 22.25 -112.46
CA GLY A 468 88.17 23.33 -111.49
C GLY A 468 86.85 24.08 -111.29
N PRO A 469 86.67 24.71 -110.11
CA PRO A 469 85.59 25.66 -109.89
C PRO A 469 85.74 26.84 -110.85
N CYS A 470 84.60 27.37 -111.27
CA CYS A 470 84.50 28.76 -111.67
C CYS A 470 84.29 29.57 -110.37
#